data_AF-A0A9X1GID0-F1
#
_entry.id   AF-A0A9X1GID0-F1
#
_cell.length_a   1.000
_cell.length_b   1.000
_cell.length_c   1.000
_cell.angle_alpha   90.00
_cell.angle_beta   90.00
_cell.angle_gamma   90.00
#
_symmetry.space_group_name_H-M   'P 1'
#
loop_
_entity.id
_entity.type
_entity.pdbx_description
1 polymer ?
#
loop_
_entity_poly.entity_id
_entity_poly.type
_entity_poly.pdbx_seq_one_letter_code
_entity_poly.pdbx_strand_id
1 'polypeptide(L)' 'MITQVMIQPSSWVESGIEISKVRNLNLFKFSSELQSRLEELAENNKAGMLTSKEEAELAGILELDRIFTLLNAKIIAES' A
#
# COMPACT_ATOMS: atom_id res chain seq x y z
N MET A 1 21.13 -14.97 -11.45
CA MET A 1 20.14 -13.91 -11.75
C MET A 1 19.20 -13.86 -10.57
N ILE A 2 19.14 -12.75 -9.85
CA ILE A 2 18.25 -12.62 -8.69
C ILE A 2 16.92 -12.13 -9.26
N THR A 3 15.98 -13.04 -9.47
CA THR A 3 14.62 -12.71 -9.88
C THR A 3 14.00 -11.94 -8.71
N GLN A 4 14.09 -10.61 -8.72
CA GLN A 4 13.35 -9.78 -7.79
C GLN A 4 11.87 -10.05 -8.10
N VAL A 5 11.21 -10.75 -7.17
CA VAL A 5 9.78 -11.03 -7.24
C VAL A 5 9.07 -9.70 -7.02
N MET A 6 9.03 -8.86 -8.03
CA MET A 6 8.44 -7.54 -7.92
C MET A 6 6.93 -7.72 -7.89
N ILE A 7 6.34 -7.67 -6.69
CA ILE A 7 4.89 -7.68 -6.53
C ILE A 7 4.40 -6.37 -7.13
N GLN A 8 3.61 -6.44 -8.20
CA GLN A 8 3.08 -5.21 -8.78
C GLN A 8 2.17 -4.52 -7.74
N PRO A 9 2.41 -3.24 -7.42
CA PRO A 9 1.54 -2.49 -6.51
C PRO A 9 0.10 -2.49 -7.01
N SER A 10 -0.09 -2.54 -8.34
CA SER A 10 -1.37 -2.71 -9.02
C SER A 10 -2.16 -3.96 -8.59
N SER A 11 -1.49 -5.03 -8.18
CA SER A 11 -2.17 -6.25 -7.73
C SER A 11 -2.88 -6.05 -6.39
N TRP A 12 -2.35 -5.15 -5.57
CA TRP A 12 -3.00 -4.71 -4.34
C TRP A 12 -4.10 -3.69 -4.59
N VAL A 13 -4.14 -3.09 -5.78
CA VAL A 13 -5.17 -2.12 -6.14
C VAL A 13 -6.54 -2.79 -6.21
N GLU A 14 -6.61 -3.99 -6.79
CA GLU A 14 -7.87 -4.72 -6.97
C GLU A 14 -8.48 -5.25 -5.67
N SER A 15 -7.67 -5.76 -4.74
CA SER A 15 -8.17 -6.37 -3.49
C SER A 15 -8.01 -5.48 -2.25
N GLY A 16 -7.10 -4.52 -2.28
CA GLY A 16 -6.60 -3.85 -1.07
C GLY A 16 -6.95 -2.37 -0.93
N ILE A 17 -7.72 -1.80 -1.85
CA ILE A 17 -8.08 -0.38 -1.84
C ILE A 17 -9.56 -0.22 -1.52
N GLU A 18 -9.84 0.74 -0.67
CA GLU A 18 -11.18 1.28 -0.51
C GLU A 18 -11.19 2.78 -0.84
N ILE A 19 -12.25 3.23 -1.51
CA ILE A 19 -12.47 4.66 -1.72
C ILE A 19 -13.34 5.16 -0.57
N SER A 20 -12.83 6.12 0.20
CA SER A 20 -13.57 6.75 1.29
C SER A 20 -13.98 8.17 0.90
N LYS A 21 -15.28 8.44 0.97
CA LYS A 21 -15.81 9.77 0.71
C LYS A 21 -15.72 10.62 1.98
N VAL A 22 -14.79 11.57 2.02
CA VAL A 22 -14.59 12.48 3.15
C VAL A 22 -14.83 13.90 2.69
N ARG A 23 -15.75 14.63 3.33
CA ARG A 23 -16.04 16.05 3.04
C ARG A 23 -16.29 16.32 1.53
N ASN A 24 -17.04 15.42 0.89
CA ASN A 24 -17.37 15.45 -0.54
C ASN A 24 -16.23 15.06 -1.51
N LEU A 25 -15.07 14.64 -0.99
CA LEU A 25 -13.92 14.19 -1.77
C LEU A 25 -13.79 12.68 -1.71
N ASN A 26 -13.51 12.07 -2.86
CA ASN A 26 -13.25 10.63 -2.95
C ASN A 26 -11.77 10.38 -2.70
N LEU A 27 -11.41 10.08 -1.46
CA LEU A 27 -10.02 9.79 -1.08
C LEU A 27 -9.75 8.30 -1.17
N PHE A 28 -8.56 7.95 -1.63
CA PHE A 28 -8.07 6.58 -1.65
C PHE A 28 -7.55 6.22 -0.27
N LYS A 29 -7.99 5.10 0.29
CA LYS A 29 -7.44 4.54 1.52
C LYS A 29 -7.15 3.06 1.32
N PHE A 30 -6.25 2.55 2.13
CA PHE A 30 -6.08 1.10 2.23
C PHE A 30 -7.30 0.46 2.88
N SER A 31 -7.65 -0.74 2.41
CA SER A 31 -8.60 -1.61 3.08
C SER A 31 -8.00 -2.10 4.40
N SER A 32 -8.86 -2.46 5.35
CA SER A 32 -8.43 -3.02 6.63
C SER A 32 -7.57 -4.27 6.45
N GLU A 33 -7.81 -5.05 5.39
CA GLU A 33 -7.04 -6.25 5.05
C GLU A 33 -5.60 -5.90 4.66
N LEU A 34 -5.43 -4.91 3.80
CA LEU A 34 -4.10 -4.47 3.36
C LEU A 34 -3.33 -3.73 4.47
N GLN A 35 -4.02 -2.94 5.30
CA GLN A 35 -3.41 -2.36 6.51
C GLN A 35 -2.90 -3.44 7.46
N SER A 36 -3.71 -4.47 7.72
CA SER A 36 -3.29 -5.61 8.55
C SER A 36 -2.07 -6.31 7.96
N ARG A 37 -2.04 -6.48 6.63
CA ARG A 37 -0.90 -7.07 5.92
C ARG A 37 0.37 -6.23 6.06
N LEU A 38 0.27 -4.90 5.90
CA LEU A 38 1.39 -3.99 6.09
C LEU A 38 1.92 -4.07 7.52
N GLU A 39 1.04 -4.08 8.52
CA GLU A 39 1.43 -4.22 9.93
C GLU A 39 2.16 -5.55 10.18
N GLU A 40 1.64 -6.66 9.69
CA GLU A 40 2.25 -8.00 9.80
C GLU A 40 3.64 -8.02 9.16
N LEU A 41 3.78 -7.44 7.96
CA LEU A 41 5.06 -7.29 7.25
C LEU A 41 6.03 -6.37 8.02
N ALA A 42 5.54 -5.29 8.63
CA ALA A 42 6.37 -4.37 9.41
C ALA A 42 6.83 -4.99 10.74
N GLU A 43 6.00 -5.81 11.37
CA GLU A 43 6.38 -6.61 12.54
C GLU A 43 7.44 -7.65 12.16
N ASN A 44 7.24 -8.38 11.05
CA ASN A 44 8.24 -9.31 10.52
C ASN A 44 9.54 -8.60 10.12
N ASN A 45 9.46 -7.36 9.61
CA ASN A 45 10.64 -6.53 9.29
C ASN A 45 11.45 -6.25 10.55
N LYS A 46 10.78 -5.79 11.61
CA LYS A 46 11.40 -5.50 12.91
C LYS A 46 11.99 -6.74 13.55
N ALA A 47 11.36 -7.90 13.38
CA ALA A 47 11.87 -9.19 13.83
C ALA A 47 13.05 -9.71 12.98
N GLY A 48 13.36 -9.07 11.84
CA GLY A 48 14.37 -9.53 10.89
C GLY A 48 14.01 -10.85 10.21
N MET A 49 12.71 -11.19 10.17
CA MET A 49 12.19 -12.45 9.63
C MET A 49 11.59 -12.32 8.24
N LEU A 50 11.60 -11.11 7.65
CA LEU A 50 11.08 -10.92 6.30
C LEU A 50 11.79 -11.79 5.29
N THR A 51 10.99 -12.55 4.56
CA THR A 51 11.45 -13.22 3.35
C THR A 51 11.58 -12.22 2.20
N SER A 52 12.39 -12.54 1.19
CA SER A 52 12.54 -11.67 0.00
C SER A 52 11.22 -11.42 -0.73
N LYS A 53 10.23 -12.29 -0.55
CA LYS A 53 8.88 -12.12 -1.08
C LYS A 53 8.12 -11.04 -0.29
N GLU A 54 8.14 -11.15 1.03
CA GLU A 54 7.51 -10.18 1.92
C GLU A 54 8.16 -8.79 1.83
N GLU A 55 9.49 -8.70 1.65
CA GLU A 55 10.15 -7.42 1.37
C GLU A 55 9.63 -6.79 0.08
N ALA A 56 9.40 -7.59 -0.96
CA ALA A 56 8.83 -7.09 -2.19
C ALA A 56 7.34 -6.73 -2.06
N GLU A 57 6.58 -7.44 -1.22
CA GLU A 57 5.21 -7.08 -0.87
C GLU A 57 5.18 -5.73 -0.14
N LEU A 58 6.02 -5.56 0.88
CA LEU A 58 6.16 -4.31 1.62
C LEU A 58 6.53 -3.14 0.70
N ALA A 59 7.50 -3.34 -0.19
CA ALA A 59 7.90 -2.34 -1.18
C ALA A 59 6.75 -1.97 -2.13
N GLY A 60 5.98 -2.96 -2.59
CA GLY A 60 4.79 -2.71 -3.42
C GLY A 60 3.70 -1.93 -2.68
N ILE A 61 3.43 -2.27 -1.42
CA ILE A 61 2.44 -1.56 -0.61
C ILE A 61 2.88 -0.11 -0.32
N LEU A 62 4.17 0.10 0.00
CA LEU A 62 4.72 1.44 0.26
C LEU A 62 4.66 2.35 -0.97
N GLU A 63 4.91 1.81 -2.17
CA GLU A 63 4.72 2.55 -3.43
C GLU A 63 3.26 2.95 -3.61
N LEU A 64 2.32 2.05 -3.29
CA LEU A 64 0.88 2.35 -3.36
C LEU A 64 0.50 3.47 -2.38
N ASP A 65 0.99 3.42 -1.14
CA ASP A 65 0.75 4.44 -0.10
C ASP A 65 1.17 5.82 -0.59
N ARG A 66 2.33 5.88 -1.25
CA ARG A 66 2.88 7.12 -1.78
C ARG A 66 2.03 7.68 -2.92
N ILE A 67 1.57 6.81 -3.83
CA ILE A 67 0.66 7.19 -4.93
C ILE A 67 -0.64 7.76 -4.34
N PHE A 68 -1.18 7.12 -3.31
CA PHE A 68 -2.40 7.56 -2.64
C PHE A 68 -2.25 8.86 -1.90
N THR A 69 -1.17 9.02 -1.15
CA THR A 69 -0.88 10.27 -0.44
C THR A 69 -0.79 11.43 -1.43
N LEU A 70 -0.14 11.22 -2.59
CA LEU A 70 -0.06 12.22 -3.64
C LEU A 70 -1.42 12.51 -4.30
N LEU A 71 -2.20 11.47 -4.63
CA LEU A 71 -3.55 11.61 -5.19
C LEU A 71 -4.47 12.35 -4.22
N ASN A 72 -4.51 11.92 -2.96
CA ASN A 72 -5.31 12.53 -1.91
C ASN A 72 -4.90 13.98 -1.68
N ALA A 73 -3.59 14.27 -1.61
CA ALA A 73 -3.10 15.64 -1.48
C ALA A 73 -3.52 16.51 -2.67
N LYS A 74 -3.46 15.99 -3.90
CA LYS A 74 -3.96 16.69 -5.09
C LYS A 74 -5.46 16.93 -5.04
N ILE A 75 -6.24 15.91 -4.73
CA ILE A 75 -7.71 16.00 -4.61
C ILE A 75 -8.07 17.07 -3.57
N ILE A 76 -7.42 17.06 -2.41
CA ILE A 76 -7.65 18.05 -1.35
C ILE A 76 -7.21 19.45 -1.80
N ALA A 77 -6.08 19.57 -2.49
CA ALA A 77 -5.56 20.86 -2.97
C ALA A 77 -6.39 21.47 -4.11
N GLU A 78 -7.07 20.64 -4.91
CA GLU A 78 -7.93 21.05 -6.02
C GLU A 78 -9.41 21.28 -5.61
N SER A 79 -9.74 21.11 -4.32
CA SER A 79 -11.11 21.21 -3.78
C SER A 79 -11.41 22.47 -2.97
#